data_AF-A0A923B3R9-F1
#
_entry.id   AF-A0A923B3R9-F1
#
_cell.length_a   1.000
_cell.length_b   1.000
_cell.length_c   1.000
_cell.angle_alpha   90.00
_cell.angle_beta   90.00
_cell.angle_gamma   90.00
#
_symmetry.space_group_name_H-M   'P 1'
#
loop_
_entity.id
_entity.type
_entity.pdbx_description
1 polymer ?
#
loop_
_entity_poly.entity_id
_entity_poly.type
_entity_poly.pdbx_seq_one_letter_code
_entity_poly.pdbx_strand_id
1 'polypeptide(L)'
;MRCDIRLLLALAVLVHGSIPLLAFAQAKPTREEKVRADKAKVEAEGFWIYNDLERGLALAKKTGKPLVVVLRCIPCEECVKLDDDLVESDPVVRPLLEQFVCVRIVGTNGLDLSLFQFDTDQSFAVFFLNADKTIYGRFGTRSHRTEWVGDVSLKGLAKALQGTLELHAAFKDVKSSLAGKRGAPPEFATPEQLPALKSQYGSRLDYSGNVVKSCIHCHQIGDAQRVLHRTRSEPFPEELIFPYPHPASIGLVLDPHERATVKEVVPGSWGAEAGFQKGDEIQSLDGQPLLSMADVQWVLQQTSPEGGVVVAKIRRSGNTRELKLTLPAGWRRAGDISWRASSWGFRRMTTGGMYLLDLTDEERASPRIPSSGLALKVKHVGEYGAHAAAKKAGFQKDDIVVSYDGRTEFTRESDLFQHGLTTHRPGDRIAVEVLRGDKRLTLQLPMQE
;
A
#
# COMPACT_ATOMS: atom_id res chain seq x y z
N MET A 1 -63.89 -43.04 -69.27
CA MET A 1 -63.40 -41.71 -68.87
C MET A 1 -62.11 -41.90 -68.08
N ARG A 2 -60.99 -41.39 -68.58
CA ARG A 2 -59.62 -41.56 -68.03
C ARG A 2 -59.29 -40.45 -67.03
N CYS A 3 -58.67 -40.83 -65.90
CA CYS A 3 -57.62 -40.11 -65.14
C CYS A 3 -57.31 -40.98 -63.91
N ASP A 4 -56.20 -41.71 -63.84
CA ASP A 4 -54.80 -41.30 -63.58
C ASP A 4 -54.51 -40.70 -62.19
N ILE A 5 -54.10 -41.62 -61.32
CA ILE A 5 -53.06 -41.62 -60.27
C ILE A 5 -52.14 -40.37 -60.22
N ARG A 6 -51.97 -39.75 -59.03
CA ARG A 6 -50.70 -39.62 -58.25
C ARG A 6 -50.68 -38.43 -57.27
N LEU A 7 -50.01 -38.71 -56.14
CA LEU A 7 -49.22 -37.82 -55.26
C LEU A 7 -49.95 -36.90 -54.27
N LEU A 8 -49.88 -37.27 -52.98
CA LEU A 8 -49.82 -36.30 -51.88
C LEU A 8 -48.66 -36.69 -50.96
N LEU A 9 -47.73 -35.74 -50.82
CA LEU A 9 -46.46 -35.84 -50.09
C LEU A 9 -46.69 -36.02 -48.58
N ALA A 10 -45.93 -36.93 -47.97
CA ALA A 10 -45.70 -36.96 -46.54
C ALA A 10 -44.73 -35.84 -46.15
N LEU A 11 -45.21 -34.84 -45.42
CA LEU A 11 -44.39 -33.78 -44.83
C LEU A 11 -43.98 -34.24 -43.41
N ALA A 12 -42.76 -34.73 -43.26
CA ALA A 12 -42.17 -35.01 -41.95
C ALA A 12 -41.72 -33.69 -41.30
N VAL A 13 -42.43 -33.24 -40.27
CA VAL A 13 -42.03 -32.09 -39.44
C VAL A 13 -40.93 -32.54 -38.48
N LEU A 14 -39.68 -32.24 -38.84
CA LEU A 14 -38.51 -32.34 -37.95
C LEU A 14 -38.56 -31.17 -36.95
N VAL A 15 -39.17 -31.40 -35.78
CA VAL A 15 -39.10 -30.47 -34.64
C VAL A 15 -37.65 -30.45 -34.13
N HIS A 16 -36.88 -29.45 -34.57
CA HIS A 16 -35.59 -29.13 -33.96
C HIS A 16 -35.85 -28.50 -32.59
N GLY A 17 -35.96 -29.33 -31.56
CA GLY A 17 -35.96 -28.90 -30.17
C GLY A 17 -34.64 -28.25 -29.82
N SER A 18 -34.56 -26.93 -29.98
CA SER A 18 -33.45 -26.12 -29.47
C SER A 18 -33.65 -26.02 -27.96
N ILE A 19 -33.02 -26.92 -27.20
CA ILE A 19 -32.90 -26.77 -25.75
C ILE A 19 -31.96 -25.59 -25.51
N PRO A 20 -32.41 -24.46 -24.95
CA PRO A 20 -31.49 -23.40 -24.58
C PRO A 20 -30.63 -23.95 -23.43
N LEU A 21 -29.33 -24.11 -23.67
CA LEU A 21 -28.35 -24.26 -22.60
C LEU A 21 -28.42 -22.96 -21.78
N LEU A 22 -29.21 -22.98 -20.70
CA LEU A 22 -29.11 -22.00 -19.64
C LEU A 22 -27.74 -22.20 -19.00
N ALA A 23 -26.75 -21.44 -19.47
CA ALA A 23 -25.49 -21.26 -18.77
C ALA A 23 -25.82 -20.61 -17.43
N PHE A 24 -25.95 -21.42 -16.38
CA PHE A 24 -25.99 -20.92 -15.01
C PHE A 24 -24.63 -20.25 -14.74
N ALA A 25 -24.60 -18.92 -14.81
CA ALA A 25 -23.47 -18.16 -14.32
C ALA A 25 -23.33 -18.48 -12.83
N GLN A 26 -22.26 -19.20 -12.44
CA GLN A 26 -21.94 -19.41 -11.03
C GLN A 26 -21.79 -18.04 -10.36
N ALA A 27 -22.53 -17.82 -9.28
CA ALA A 27 -22.39 -16.62 -8.47
C ALA A 27 -20.94 -16.52 -7.97
N LYS A 28 -20.35 -15.33 -8.05
CA LYS A 28 -19.01 -15.10 -7.49
C LYS A 28 -19.03 -15.38 -5.98
N PRO A 29 -18.05 -16.11 -5.44
CA PRO A 29 -18.03 -16.42 -4.01
C PRO A 29 -17.96 -15.14 -3.19
N THR A 30 -18.74 -15.11 -2.11
CA THR A 30 -18.74 -14.07 -1.09
C THR A 30 -17.36 -13.99 -0.42
N ARG A 31 -17.09 -12.88 0.25
CA ARG A 31 -15.84 -12.72 0.99
C ARG A 31 -15.70 -13.77 2.11
N GLU A 32 -16.79 -14.11 2.78
CA GLU A 32 -16.77 -15.12 3.83
C GLU A 32 -16.40 -16.50 3.29
N GLU A 33 -17.01 -16.91 2.17
CA GLU A 33 -16.66 -18.16 1.50
C GLU A 33 -15.19 -18.19 1.09
N LYS A 34 -14.65 -17.09 0.56
CA LYS A 34 -13.22 -16.99 0.21
C LYS A 34 -12.31 -17.15 1.43
N VAL A 35 -12.61 -16.49 2.55
CA VAL A 35 -11.80 -16.57 3.78
C VAL A 35 -11.81 -17.99 4.35
N ARG A 36 -12.97 -18.64 4.38
CA ARG A 36 -13.11 -20.00 4.90
C ARG A 36 -12.43 -21.03 3.98
N ALA A 37 -12.58 -20.87 2.67
CA ALA A 37 -11.94 -21.74 1.68
C ALA A 37 -10.40 -21.62 1.71
N ASP A 38 -9.89 -20.40 1.84
CA ASP A 38 -8.45 -20.14 1.98
C ASP A 38 -7.87 -20.86 3.22
N LYS A 39 -8.52 -20.71 4.39
CA LYS A 39 -8.11 -21.43 5.60
C LYS A 39 -8.12 -22.95 5.40
N ALA A 40 -9.22 -23.49 4.88
CA ALA A 40 -9.37 -24.93 4.70
C ALA A 40 -8.32 -25.51 3.75
N LYS A 41 -8.04 -24.81 2.64
CA LYS A 41 -7.01 -25.19 1.67
C LYS A 41 -5.62 -25.18 2.32
N VAL A 42 -5.24 -24.06 2.93
CA VAL A 42 -3.88 -23.88 3.48
C VAL A 42 -3.60 -24.87 4.62
N GLU A 43 -4.58 -25.11 5.49
CA GLU A 43 -4.44 -26.11 6.56
C GLU A 43 -4.35 -27.55 6.03
N ALA A 44 -5.08 -27.88 4.96
CA ALA A 44 -5.04 -29.20 4.35
C ALA A 44 -3.71 -29.49 3.64
N GLU A 45 -3.14 -28.48 2.97
CA GLU A 45 -1.82 -28.58 2.31
C GLU A 45 -0.68 -28.64 3.33
N GLY A 46 -0.83 -27.97 4.48
CA GLY A 46 0.10 -28.05 5.62
C GLY A 46 1.46 -27.39 5.39
N PHE A 47 1.68 -26.72 4.25
CA PHE A 47 2.93 -26.01 3.95
C PHE A 47 3.06 -24.70 4.74
N TRP A 48 1.96 -23.95 4.87
CA TRP A 48 1.93 -22.71 5.65
C TRP A 48 1.27 -22.92 7.01
N ILE A 49 1.85 -22.31 8.03
CA ILE A 49 1.22 -22.15 9.34
C ILE A 49 0.24 -20.99 9.27
N TYR A 50 -1.02 -21.26 9.54
CA TYR A 50 -2.12 -20.30 9.33
C TYR A 50 -2.48 -19.53 10.60
N ASN A 51 -2.31 -18.20 10.59
CA ASN A 51 -2.59 -17.26 11.69
C ASN A 51 -1.96 -17.63 13.05
N ASP A 52 -0.83 -18.33 13.05
CA ASP A 52 -0.17 -18.82 14.27
C ASP A 52 1.35 -18.54 14.22
N LEU A 53 1.72 -17.30 14.51
CA LEU A 53 3.12 -16.88 14.53
C LEU A 53 3.92 -17.59 15.62
N GLU A 54 3.33 -17.83 16.79
CA GLU A 54 4.02 -18.47 17.91
C GLU A 54 4.41 -19.91 17.58
N ARG A 55 3.52 -20.67 16.91
CA ARG A 55 3.88 -21.98 16.34
C ARG A 55 4.99 -21.86 15.29
N GLY A 56 4.94 -20.85 14.44
CA GLY A 56 5.98 -20.56 13.46
C GLY A 56 7.35 -20.33 14.11
N LEU A 57 7.41 -19.48 15.12
CA LEU A 57 8.64 -19.16 15.86
C LEU A 57 9.18 -20.39 16.61
N ALA A 58 8.31 -21.18 17.23
CA ALA A 58 8.69 -22.41 17.90
C ALA A 58 9.27 -23.44 16.91
N LEU A 59 8.66 -23.60 15.73
CA LEU A 59 9.15 -24.50 14.69
C LEU A 59 10.47 -24.01 14.10
N ALA A 60 10.62 -22.70 13.86
CA ALA A 60 11.85 -22.10 13.38
C ALA A 60 13.00 -22.32 14.37
N LYS A 61 12.75 -22.11 15.67
CA LYS A 61 13.71 -22.40 16.73
C LYS A 61 14.11 -23.88 16.75
N LYS A 62 13.14 -24.78 16.61
CA LYS A 62 13.37 -26.24 16.61
C LYS A 62 14.18 -26.72 15.40
N THR A 63 13.91 -26.15 14.23
CA THR A 63 14.51 -26.58 12.96
C THR A 63 15.79 -25.82 12.60
N GLY A 64 16.02 -24.67 13.24
CA GLY A 64 17.08 -23.75 12.87
C GLY A 64 16.84 -23.02 11.55
N LYS A 65 15.63 -23.08 10.98
CA LYS A 65 15.28 -22.36 9.74
C LYS A 65 14.86 -20.92 10.03
N PRO A 66 15.09 -19.96 9.11
CA PRO A 66 14.46 -18.65 9.16
C PRO A 66 12.95 -18.75 8.87
N LEU A 67 12.19 -17.69 9.20
CA LEU A 67 10.77 -17.58 8.87
C LEU A 67 10.54 -16.67 7.67
N VAL A 68 9.55 -17.04 6.86
CA VAL A 68 8.82 -16.10 5.98
C VAL A 68 7.43 -15.91 6.58
N VAL A 69 7.10 -14.68 6.95
CA VAL A 69 5.77 -14.32 7.43
C VAL A 69 5.09 -13.45 6.38
N VAL A 70 3.98 -13.92 5.81
CA VAL A 70 3.18 -13.20 4.82
C VAL A 70 1.94 -12.63 5.50
N LEU A 71 1.80 -11.31 5.51
CA LEU A 71 0.58 -10.59 5.88
C LEU A 71 -0.23 -10.35 4.59
N ARG A 72 -1.44 -10.91 4.47
CA ARG A 72 -2.26 -10.78 3.25
C ARG A 72 -3.75 -10.81 3.54
N CYS A 73 -4.49 -9.75 3.20
CA CYS A 73 -5.96 -9.76 3.31
C CYS A 73 -6.63 -10.67 2.28
N ILE A 74 -7.84 -11.14 2.58
CA ILE A 74 -8.66 -11.98 1.68
C ILE A 74 -10.00 -11.30 1.34
N PRO A 75 -10.35 -11.15 0.05
CA PRO A 75 -9.46 -11.31 -1.10
C PRO A 75 -8.41 -10.19 -1.15
N CYS A 76 -7.21 -10.48 -1.65
CA CYS A 76 -6.30 -9.43 -2.08
C CYS A 76 -6.43 -9.23 -3.59
N GLU A 77 -7.28 -8.30 -4.00
CA GLU A 77 -7.41 -7.91 -5.42
C GLU A 77 -6.17 -7.16 -5.93
N GLU A 78 -5.36 -6.65 -5.01
CA GLU A 78 -4.19 -5.82 -5.25
C GLU A 78 -2.88 -6.64 -5.37
N CYS A 79 -2.92 -7.97 -5.16
CA CYS A 79 -1.75 -8.84 -5.07
C CYS A 79 -1.64 -9.90 -6.17
N VAL A 80 -2.35 -9.74 -7.30
CA VAL A 80 -2.58 -10.81 -8.29
C VAL A 80 -1.28 -11.46 -8.83
N LYS A 81 -0.14 -10.75 -8.79
CA LYS A 81 1.17 -11.27 -9.25
C LYS A 81 2.01 -11.99 -8.19
N LEU A 82 1.59 -11.93 -6.93
CA LEU A 82 2.15 -12.73 -5.83
C LEU A 82 1.05 -13.59 -5.23
N ASP A 83 0.09 -14.00 -6.07
CA ASP A 83 -0.96 -14.91 -5.62
C ASP A 83 -0.33 -16.23 -5.18
N ASP A 84 -0.95 -16.89 -4.20
CA ASP A 84 -0.31 -18.01 -3.50
C ASP A 84 -0.07 -19.17 -4.48
N ASP A 85 -1.03 -19.43 -5.37
CA ASP A 85 -0.89 -20.44 -6.42
C ASP A 85 0.29 -20.14 -7.34
N LEU A 86 0.54 -18.88 -7.66
CA LEU A 86 1.64 -18.47 -8.52
C LEU A 86 2.98 -18.56 -7.79
N VAL A 87 3.03 -18.19 -6.51
CA VAL A 87 4.24 -18.26 -5.67
C VAL A 87 4.61 -19.71 -5.37
N GLU A 88 3.63 -20.55 -5.07
CA GLU A 88 3.85 -21.94 -4.65
C GLU A 88 4.10 -22.89 -5.82
N SER A 89 3.65 -22.54 -7.02
CA SER A 89 3.97 -23.30 -8.25
C SER A 89 5.22 -22.79 -8.98
N ASP A 90 5.80 -21.66 -8.58
CA ASP A 90 6.99 -21.11 -9.23
C ASP A 90 8.23 -22.00 -8.97
N PRO A 91 8.93 -22.43 -10.03
CA PRO A 91 10.02 -23.41 -9.91
C PRO A 91 11.28 -22.87 -9.23
N VAL A 92 11.38 -21.55 -9.01
CA VAL A 92 12.51 -20.91 -8.31
C VAL A 92 12.13 -20.55 -6.89
N VAL A 93 10.95 -19.96 -6.68
CA VAL A 93 10.51 -19.49 -5.37
C VAL A 93 10.13 -20.66 -4.46
N ARG A 94 9.45 -21.69 -4.97
CA ARG A 94 9.01 -22.82 -4.13
C ARG A 94 10.17 -23.55 -3.44
N PRO A 95 11.26 -23.97 -4.12
CA PRO A 95 12.41 -24.60 -3.46
C PRO A 95 13.11 -23.69 -2.45
N LEU A 96 13.06 -22.37 -2.65
CA LEU A 96 13.57 -21.43 -1.65
C LEU A 96 12.69 -21.43 -0.40
N LEU A 97 11.36 -21.34 -0.55
CA LEU A 97 10.41 -21.35 0.57
C LEU A 97 10.51 -22.61 1.43
N GLU A 98 10.84 -23.77 0.86
CA GLU A 98 11.05 -25.02 1.60
C GLU A 98 12.20 -24.94 2.64
N GLN A 99 13.11 -23.98 2.48
CA GLN A 99 14.19 -23.71 3.42
C GLN A 99 13.77 -22.80 4.58
N PHE A 100 12.50 -22.35 4.61
CA PHE A 100 11.94 -21.51 5.65
C PHE A 100 10.84 -22.23 6.43
N VAL A 101 10.50 -21.66 7.59
CA VAL A 101 9.19 -21.86 8.19
C VAL A 101 8.24 -20.80 7.64
N CYS A 102 7.22 -21.24 6.93
CA CYS A 102 6.26 -20.37 6.24
C CYS A 102 5.04 -20.10 7.15
N VAL A 103 4.77 -18.83 7.44
CA VAL A 103 3.62 -18.39 8.24
C VAL A 103 2.76 -17.44 7.41
N ARG A 104 1.47 -17.69 7.35
CA ARG A 104 0.48 -16.85 6.68
C ARG A 104 -0.42 -16.19 7.72
N ILE A 105 -0.57 -14.88 7.66
CA ILE A 105 -1.43 -14.08 8.54
C ILE A 105 -2.43 -13.32 7.67
N VAL A 106 -3.73 -13.56 7.88
CA VAL A 106 -4.80 -13.06 7.00
C VAL A 106 -5.69 -11.99 7.65
N GLY A 107 -5.47 -11.73 8.93
CA GLY A 107 -6.07 -10.64 9.69
C GLY A 107 -5.06 -10.08 10.69
N THR A 108 -5.21 -8.83 11.08
CA THR A 108 -4.25 -8.15 11.97
C THR A 108 -4.64 -8.18 13.45
N ASN A 109 -5.69 -8.91 13.80
CA ASN A 109 -6.10 -9.12 15.18
C ASN A 109 -4.94 -9.72 16.01
N GLY A 110 -4.58 -9.08 17.13
CA GLY A 110 -3.47 -9.52 17.98
C GLY A 110 -2.08 -9.42 17.34
N LEU A 111 -1.94 -8.74 16.19
CA LEU A 111 -0.66 -8.56 15.52
C LEU A 111 0.28 -7.72 16.40
N ASP A 112 1.50 -8.20 16.62
CA ASP A 112 2.53 -7.47 17.37
C ASP A 112 3.03 -6.25 16.56
N LEU A 113 2.54 -5.06 16.90
CA LEU A 113 2.87 -3.81 16.21
C LEU A 113 4.31 -3.35 16.46
N SER A 114 5.01 -3.93 17.45
CA SER A 114 6.44 -3.69 17.66
C SER A 114 7.33 -4.51 16.72
N LEU A 115 6.80 -5.63 16.20
CA LEU A 115 7.47 -6.49 15.23
C LEU A 115 7.08 -6.14 13.79
N PHE A 116 5.78 -6.02 13.53
CA PHE A 116 5.24 -5.81 12.20
C PHE A 116 4.99 -4.32 11.93
N GLN A 117 6.08 -3.59 11.69
CA GLN A 117 6.05 -2.19 11.27
C GLN A 117 6.21 -2.14 9.75
N PHE A 118 5.11 -1.85 9.05
CA PHE A 118 5.02 -1.76 7.59
C PHE A 118 3.99 -0.71 7.15
N ASP A 119 3.97 -0.41 5.86
CA ASP A 119 2.97 0.47 5.25
C ASP A 119 1.58 -0.19 5.30
N THR A 120 0.75 0.27 6.24
CA THR A 120 -0.59 -0.28 6.47
C THR A 120 -1.56 -0.03 5.33
N ASP A 121 -1.25 0.89 4.42
CA ASP A 121 -2.04 1.11 3.20
C ASP A 121 -1.79 0.00 2.15
N GLN A 122 -0.87 -0.92 2.42
CA GLN A 122 -0.66 -2.13 1.65
C GLN A 122 -1.49 -3.29 2.22
N SER A 123 -2.14 -4.03 1.32
CA SER A 123 -2.84 -5.28 1.66
C SER A 123 -1.92 -6.51 1.64
N PHE A 124 -0.61 -6.32 1.38
CA PHE A 124 0.41 -7.36 1.35
C PHE A 124 1.74 -6.86 1.87
N ALA A 125 2.32 -7.62 2.79
CA ALA A 125 3.68 -7.43 3.27
C ALA A 125 4.29 -8.79 3.62
N VAL A 126 5.59 -8.93 3.43
CA VAL A 126 6.37 -10.10 3.80
C VAL A 126 7.47 -9.66 4.76
N PHE A 127 7.65 -10.44 5.81
CA PHE A 127 8.73 -10.27 6.77
C PHE A 127 9.58 -11.52 6.78
N PHE A 128 10.89 -11.34 6.69
CA PHE A 128 11.84 -12.42 6.87
C PHE A 128 12.45 -12.32 8.26
N LEU A 129 12.31 -13.35 9.09
CA LEU A 129 12.64 -13.29 10.51
C LEU A 129 13.58 -14.42 10.95
N ASN A 130 14.37 -14.16 11.97
CA ASN A 130 14.95 -15.21 12.80
C ASN A 130 13.92 -15.67 13.86
N ALA A 131 14.11 -16.87 14.41
CA ALA A 131 13.29 -17.40 15.50
C ALA A 131 13.30 -16.53 16.77
N ASP A 132 14.32 -15.70 16.98
CA ASP A 132 14.38 -14.71 18.06
C ASP A 132 13.66 -13.37 17.76
N LYS A 133 12.86 -13.35 16.68
CA LYS A 133 12.16 -12.17 16.15
C LYS A 133 13.07 -11.10 15.53
N THR A 134 14.38 -11.34 15.38
CA THR A 134 15.24 -10.42 14.60
C THR A 134 14.76 -10.36 13.15
N ILE A 135 14.60 -9.15 12.61
CA ILE A 135 14.12 -8.93 11.24
C ILE A 135 15.33 -8.96 10.30
N TYR A 136 15.33 -9.87 9.31
CA TYR A 136 16.30 -9.85 8.21
C TYR A 136 15.95 -8.82 7.16
N GLY A 137 14.65 -8.68 6.86
CA GLY A 137 14.15 -7.62 5.98
C GLY A 137 12.66 -7.76 5.70
N ARG A 138 12.18 -6.83 4.89
CA ARG A 138 10.79 -6.74 4.42
C ARG A 138 10.72 -6.96 2.92
N PHE A 139 9.55 -7.31 2.41
CA PHE A 139 9.25 -7.33 0.99
C PHE A 139 7.75 -7.03 0.77
N GLY A 140 7.39 -6.49 -0.39
CA GLY A 140 6.02 -6.09 -0.69
C GLY A 140 5.82 -4.59 -0.52
N THR A 141 5.52 -3.91 -1.63
CA THR A 141 5.19 -2.49 -1.69
C THR A 141 4.56 -2.16 -3.04
N ARG A 142 4.10 -0.91 -3.20
CA ARG A 142 3.65 -0.34 -4.48
C ARG A 142 3.79 1.19 -4.48
N SER A 143 3.91 1.76 -5.68
CA SER A 143 3.88 3.20 -5.94
C SER A 143 2.56 3.68 -6.56
N HIS A 144 1.65 2.76 -6.89
CA HIS A 144 0.39 3.09 -7.56
C HIS A 144 -0.75 2.14 -7.15
N ARG A 145 -2.01 2.59 -7.30
CA ARG A 145 -3.19 1.79 -6.91
C ARG A 145 -3.45 0.59 -7.83
N THR A 146 -3.06 0.66 -9.10
CA THR A 146 -3.39 -0.38 -10.10
C THR A 146 -2.17 -0.89 -10.87
N GLU A 147 -1.01 -0.27 -10.70
CA GLU A 147 0.22 -0.62 -11.40
C GLU A 147 1.25 -1.10 -10.39
N TRP A 148 1.51 -2.41 -10.41
CA TRP A 148 2.31 -3.12 -9.40
C TRP A 148 3.65 -3.62 -9.96
N VAL A 149 3.76 -3.65 -11.29
CA VAL A 149 4.87 -4.29 -12.02
C VAL A 149 6.19 -3.55 -11.79
N GLY A 150 6.12 -2.26 -11.43
CA GLY A 150 7.30 -1.45 -11.13
C GLY A 150 7.96 -1.78 -9.80
N ASP A 151 7.27 -2.46 -8.87
CA ASP A 151 7.66 -2.45 -7.45
C ASP A 151 7.93 -3.83 -6.86
N VAL A 152 7.27 -4.87 -7.39
CA VAL A 152 7.43 -6.26 -6.92
C VAL A 152 7.43 -7.25 -8.08
N SER A 153 8.18 -8.34 -7.91
CA SER A 153 8.16 -9.47 -8.84
C SER A 153 8.55 -10.78 -8.14
N LEU A 154 8.19 -11.93 -8.73
CA LEU A 154 8.64 -13.25 -8.25
C LEU A 154 10.17 -13.37 -8.25
N LYS A 155 10.84 -12.79 -9.26
CA LYS A 155 12.31 -12.75 -9.33
C LYS A 155 12.90 -11.97 -8.15
N GLY A 156 12.34 -10.80 -7.86
CA GLY A 156 12.74 -10.00 -6.69
C GLY A 156 12.48 -10.74 -5.37
N LEU A 157 11.35 -11.44 -5.25
CA LEU A 157 11.06 -12.28 -4.08
C LEU A 157 12.10 -13.40 -3.93
N ALA A 158 12.44 -14.11 -5.01
CA ALA A 158 13.48 -15.14 -4.98
C ALA A 158 14.84 -14.56 -4.53
N LYS A 159 15.22 -13.37 -5.00
CA LYS A 159 16.45 -12.68 -4.57
C LYS A 159 16.41 -12.29 -3.09
N ALA A 160 15.26 -11.85 -2.58
CA ALA A 160 15.08 -11.51 -1.17
C ALA A 160 15.13 -12.76 -0.26
N LEU A 161 14.54 -13.88 -0.70
CA LEU A 161 14.64 -15.18 -0.02
C LEU A 161 16.08 -15.66 0.03
N GLN A 162 16.79 -15.65 -1.12
CA GLN A 162 18.20 -16.02 -1.18
C GLN A 162 19.07 -15.15 -0.28
N GLY A 163 18.85 -13.83 -0.32
CA GLY A 163 19.55 -12.88 0.54
C GLY A 163 19.25 -13.09 2.03
N THR A 164 18.04 -13.54 2.37
CA THR A 164 17.75 -13.91 3.77
C THR A 164 18.53 -15.15 4.19
N LEU A 165 18.59 -16.19 3.35
CA LEU A 165 19.37 -17.40 3.65
C LEU A 165 20.86 -17.06 3.87
N GLU A 166 21.41 -16.15 3.06
CA GLU A 166 22.77 -15.60 3.25
C GLU A 166 22.95 -14.94 4.62
N LEU A 167 22.06 -14.01 4.99
CA LEU A 167 22.11 -13.33 6.29
C LEU A 167 21.86 -14.29 7.47
N HIS A 168 21.03 -15.31 7.26
CA HIS A 168 20.73 -16.33 8.27
C HIS A 168 21.93 -17.23 8.54
N ALA A 169 22.62 -17.68 7.49
CA ALA A 169 23.86 -18.44 7.62
C ALA A 169 24.96 -17.63 8.34
N ALA A 170 25.03 -16.32 8.08
CA ALA A 170 25.97 -15.40 8.72
C ALA A 170 25.44 -14.74 10.01
N PHE A 171 24.34 -15.23 10.60
CA PHE A 171 23.57 -14.47 11.59
C PHE A 171 24.39 -13.98 12.78
N LYS A 172 25.33 -14.79 13.28
CA LYS A 172 26.19 -14.42 14.41
C LYS A 172 27.01 -13.15 14.14
N ASP A 173 27.45 -12.97 12.89
CA ASP A 173 28.32 -11.86 12.48
C ASP A 173 27.51 -10.61 12.09
N VAL A 174 26.30 -10.81 11.53
CA VAL A 174 25.45 -9.72 11.04
C VAL A 174 24.37 -9.27 12.03
N LYS A 175 24.19 -9.94 13.17
CA LYS A 175 23.08 -9.63 14.11
C LYS A 175 23.02 -8.16 14.52
N SER A 176 24.18 -7.53 14.77
CA SER A 176 24.25 -6.13 15.18
C SER A 176 23.81 -5.17 14.09
N SER A 177 24.08 -5.46 12.80
CA SER A 177 23.66 -4.61 11.68
C SER A 177 22.16 -4.70 11.39
N LEU A 178 21.46 -5.69 11.95
CA LEU A 178 20.02 -5.85 11.83
C LEU A 178 19.23 -5.08 12.91
N ALA A 179 19.89 -4.50 13.91
CA ALA A 179 19.21 -3.84 15.03
C ALA A 179 18.30 -2.67 14.59
N GLY A 180 18.75 -1.89 13.59
CA GLY A 180 17.97 -0.76 13.04
C GLY A 180 16.71 -1.18 12.27
N LYS A 181 16.49 -2.48 12.02
CA LYS A 181 15.29 -2.97 11.33
C LYS A 181 14.04 -2.97 12.20
N ARG A 182 14.17 -2.61 13.48
CA ARG A 182 13.07 -2.40 14.42
C ARG A 182 13.08 -0.94 14.89
N GLY A 183 11.94 -0.27 14.78
CA GLY A 183 11.80 1.13 15.17
C GLY A 183 11.41 1.28 16.63
N ALA A 184 11.01 2.49 17.00
CA ALA A 184 10.50 2.79 18.32
C ALA A 184 9.27 1.91 18.67
N PRO A 185 9.07 1.57 19.96
CA PRO A 185 7.87 0.88 20.40
C PRO A 185 6.62 1.68 20.01
N PRO A 186 5.58 1.02 19.45
CA PRO A 186 4.32 1.69 19.15
C PRO A 186 3.60 2.09 20.45
N GLU A 187 2.76 3.13 20.38
CA GLU A 187 1.92 3.55 21.51
C GLU A 187 0.97 2.42 21.98
N PHE A 188 0.51 1.59 21.04
CA PHE A 188 -0.34 0.43 21.28
C PHE A 188 0.36 -0.83 20.77
N ALA A 189 0.38 -1.89 21.58
CA ALA A 189 1.10 -3.11 21.25
C ALA A 189 0.39 -3.93 20.17
N THR A 190 -0.95 -3.87 20.12
CA THR A 190 -1.78 -4.60 19.15
C THR A 190 -2.90 -3.72 18.58
N PRO A 191 -3.40 -4.01 17.36
CA PRO A 191 -4.42 -3.18 16.70
C PRO A 191 -5.70 -2.97 17.50
N GLU A 192 -6.24 -4.03 18.12
CA GLU A 192 -7.48 -3.94 18.90
C GLU A 192 -7.37 -3.07 20.16
N GLN A 193 -6.16 -2.63 20.54
CA GLN A 193 -5.99 -1.68 21.64
C GLN A 193 -6.21 -0.22 21.21
N LEU A 194 -6.14 0.08 19.91
CA LEU A 194 -6.40 1.42 19.37
C LEU A 194 -7.84 1.84 19.69
N PRO A 195 -8.08 3.08 20.16
CA PRO A 195 -9.40 3.50 20.61
C PRO A 195 -10.53 3.31 19.58
N ALA A 196 -10.25 3.53 18.29
CA ALA A 196 -11.22 3.37 17.22
C ALA A 196 -11.60 1.90 16.93
N LEU A 197 -10.79 0.93 17.39
CA LEU A 197 -10.98 -0.50 17.13
C LEU A 197 -11.40 -1.29 18.38
N LYS A 198 -11.07 -0.79 19.58
CA LYS A 198 -11.19 -1.50 20.86
C LYS A 198 -12.57 -2.03 21.21
N SER A 199 -13.64 -1.34 20.83
CA SER A 199 -15.01 -1.76 21.15
C SER A 199 -15.60 -2.74 20.14
N GLN A 200 -14.98 -2.89 18.96
CA GLN A 200 -15.54 -3.63 17.83
C GLN A 200 -14.81 -4.95 17.57
N TYR A 201 -13.53 -5.03 17.94
CA TYR A 201 -12.66 -6.13 17.55
C TYR A 201 -11.99 -6.79 18.75
N GLY A 202 -11.82 -8.10 18.68
CA GLY A 202 -10.98 -8.88 19.61
C GLY A 202 -9.60 -9.18 19.04
N SER A 203 -8.78 -9.88 19.81
CA SER A 203 -7.40 -10.26 19.43
C SER A 203 -7.31 -11.47 18.49
N ARG A 204 -8.45 -12.06 18.08
CA ARG A 204 -8.50 -13.20 17.15
C ARG A 204 -9.69 -13.07 16.20
N LEU A 205 -9.55 -13.69 15.02
CA LEU A 205 -10.67 -13.89 14.09
C LEU A 205 -11.68 -14.88 14.65
N ASP A 206 -12.97 -14.57 14.49
CA ASP A 206 -14.08 -15.41 14.92
C ASP A 206 -14.53 -16.36 13.79
N TYR A 207 -13.84 -17.48 13.64
CA TYR A 207 -14.22 -18.51 12.66
C TYR A 207 -15.50 -19.28 13.04
N SER A 208 -15.88 -19.30 14.31
CA SER A 208 -17.13 -19.92 14.80
C SER A 208 -18.37 -19.09 14.48
N GLY A 209 -18.24 -17.77 14.49
CA GLY A 209 -19.27 -16.81 14.13
C GLY A 209 -18.92 -16.07 12.85
N ASN A 210 -18.78 -14.74 12.94
CA ASN A 210 -18.60 -13.89 11.76
C ASN A 210 -17.13 -13.52 11.53
N VAL A 211 -16.43 -14.35 10.75
CA VAL A 211 -15.00 -14.19 10.46
C VAL A 211 -14.69 -12.89 9.71
N VAL A 212 -15.59 -12.43 8.85
CA VAL A 212 -15.37 -11.21 8.04
C VAL A 212 -15.51 -9.95 8.91
N LYS A 213 -16.54 -9.88 9.75
CA LYS A 213 -16.79 -8.73 10.62
C LYS A 213 -15.80 -8.64 11.79
N SER A 214 -15.22 -9.75 12.20
CA SER A 214 -14.21 -9.78 13.27
C SER A 214 -12.79 -9.45 12.80
N CYS A 215 -12.56 -9.34 11.48
CA CYS A 215 -11.23 -9.07 10.91
C CYS A 215 -10.86 -7.60 11.01
N ILE A 216 -9.73 -7.31 11.67
CA ILE A 216 -9.05 -6.01 11.55
C ILE A 216 -8.16 -6.06 10.31
N HIS A 217 -8.44 -5.16 9.37
CA HIS A 217 -7.67 -4.99 8.15
C HIS A 217 -6.40 -4.16 8.37
N CYS A 218 -5.35 -4.39 7.56
CA CYS A 218 -4.10 -3.65 7.65
C CYS A 218 -4.31 -2.13 7.66
N HIS A 219 -5.09 -1.60 6.69
CA HIS A 219 -5.31 -0.15 6.58
C HIS A 219 -6.05 0.44 7.78
N GLN A 220 -6.86 -0.36 8.49
CA GLN A 220 -7.57 0.11 9.68
C GLN A 220 -6.61 0.45 10.83
N ILE A 221 -5.40 -0.14 10.87
CA ILE A 221 -4.37 0.22 11.84
C ILE A 221 -3.94 1.67 11.63
N GLY A 222 -3.53 2.01 10.40
CA GLY A 222 -3.12 3.36 10.04
C GLY A 222 -4.26 4.37 10.15
N ASP A 223 -5.48 3.99 9.75
CA ASP A 223 -6.66 4.84 9.86
C ASP A 223 -6.99 5.15 11.33
N ALA A 224 -6.93 4.15 12.21
CA ALA A 224 -7.16 4.34 13.63
C ALA A 224 -6.08 5.21 14.29
N GLN A 225 -4.82 5.09 13.89
CA GLN A 225 -3.73 5.97 14.35
C GLN A 225 -3.97 7.42 13.92
N ARG A 226 -4.32 7.65 12.65
CA ARG A 226 -4.63 8.99 12.12
C ARG A 226 -5.85 9.61 12.79
N VAL A 227 -6.92 8.84 13.01
CA VAL A 227 -8.12 9.30 13.74
C VAL A 227 -7.77 9.65 15.18
N LEU A 228 -6.98 8.82 15.86
CA LEU A 228 -6.52 9.13 17.22
C LEU A 228 -5.74 10.45 17.25
N HIS A 229 -4.81 10.65 16.31
CA HIS A 229 -4.07 11.91 16.22
C HIS A 229 -4.98 13.11 15.95
N ARG A 230 -5.94 12.97 15.02
CA ARG A 230 -6.88 14.05 14.67
C ARG A 230 -7.75 14.46 15.85
N THR A 231 -8.23 13.49 16.63
CA THR A 231 -9.06 13.75 17.81
C THR A 231 -8.29 14.42 18.96
N ARG A 232 -6.96 14.28 19.02
CA ARG A 232 -6.09 15.05 19.94
C ARG A 232 -5.98 16.54 19.58
N SER A 233 -6.45 16.96 18.40
CA SER A 233 -6.35 18.34 17.92
C SER A 233 -4.91 18.88 17.95
N GLU A 234 -3.95 18.03 17.58
CA GLU A 234 -2.55 18.36 17.40
C GLU A 234 -2.22 18.54 15.90
N PRO A 235 -1.15 19.27 15.52
CA PRO A 235 -0.66 19.22 14.14
C PRO A 235 -0.33 17.78 13.76
N PHE A 236 -0.71 17.35 12.56
CA PHE A 236 -0.33 16.01 12.10
C PHE A 236 1.18 15.88 11.90
N PRO A 237 1.81 14.81 12.41
CA PRO A 237 3.18 14.45 12.06
C PRO A 237 3.28 14.11 10.58
N GLU A 238 4.35 14.54 9.92
CA GLU A 238 4.55 14.25 8.50
C GLU A 238 4.66 12.75 8.21
N GLU A 239 5.14 11.97 9.17
CA GLU A 239 5.23 10.51 9.07
C GLU A 239 3.87 9.82 9.02
N LEU A 240 2.81 10.46 9.54
CA LEU A 240 1.44 9.97 9.44
C LEU A 240 0.75 10.42 8.15
N ILE A 241 1.23 11.48 7.50
CA ILE A 241 0.74 11.99 6.21
C ILE A 241 1.44 11.28 5.05
N PHE A 242 2.77 11.13 5.14
CA PHE A 242 3.66 10.50 4.17
C PHE A 242 4.34 9.26 4.77
N PRO A 243 3.56 8.21 5.11
CA PRO A 243 4.11 6.98 5.68
C PRO A 243 4.89 6.21 4.61
N TYR A 244 6.01 5.61 5.02
CA TYR A 244 6.86 4.75 4.20
C TYR A 244 7.19 5.34 2.81
N PRO A 245 7.90 6.49 2.76
CA PRO A 245 8.20 7.18 1.50
C PRO A 245 8.83 6.25 0.47
N HIS A 246 8.28 6.25 -0.75
CA HIS A 246 8.81 5.45 -1.85
C HIS A 246 10.21 5.96 -2.26
N PRO A 247 11.17 5.12 -2.70
CA PRO A 247 12.49 5.60 -3.14
C PRO A 247 12.43 6.63 -4.28
N ALA A 248 11.35 6.61 -5.07
CA ALA A 248 11.12 7.64 -6.08
C ALA A 248 11.02 9.07 -5.49
N SER A 249 10.58 9.21 -4.24
CA SER A 249 10.52 10.52 -3.55
C SER A 249 11.89 11.14 -3.31
N ILE A 250 12.96 10.33 -3.31
CA ILE A 250 14.35 10.79 -3.23
C ILE A 250 15.07 10.68 -4.58
N GLY A 251 14.33 10.42 -5.65
CA GLY A 251 14.83 10.32 -7.03
C GLY A 251 15.50 9.01 -7.39
N LEU A 252 15.27 7.94 -6.64
CA LEU A 252 15.78 6.60 -6.97
C LEU A 252 14.64 5.72 -7.51
N VAL A 253 14.83 5.17 -8.70
CA VAL A 253 13.98 4.10 -9.24
C VAL A 253 14.73 2.79 -9.08
N LEU A 254 14.15 1.83 -8.35
CA LEU A 254 14.79 0.54 -8.09
C LEU A 254 14.29 -0.53 -9.08
N ASP A 255 15.11 -1.55 -9.31
CA ASP A 255 14.73 -2.68 -10.16
C ASP A 255 13.89 -3.70 -9.35
N PRO A 256 12.60 -3.94 -9.70
CA PRO A 256 11.75 -4.88 -8.97
C PRO A 256 12.16 -6.36 -9.13
N HIS A 257 13.13 -6.66 -10.01
CA HIS A 257 13.67 -8.01 -10.22
C HIS A 257 14.92 -8.32 -9.40
N GLU A 258 15.51 -7.31 -8.76
CA GLU A 258 16.68 -7.46 -7.91
C GLU A 258 16.34 -7.10 -6.45
N ARG A 259 17.35 -7.09 -5.57
CA ARG A 259 17.20 -6.51 -4.22
C ARG A 259 17.15 -4.98 -4.34
N ALA A 260 17.81 -4.23 -3.45
CA ALA A 260 17.88 -2.77 -3.56
C ALA A 260 18.87 -2.30 -4.64
N THR A 261 18.60 -2.60 -5.91
CA THR A 261 19.45 -2.20 -7.05
C THR A 261 18.85 -1.02 -7.79
N VAL A 262 19.66 0.01 -8.06
CA VAL A 262 19.24 1.23 -8.76
C VAL A 262 19.07 0.94 -10.24
N LYS A 263 17.85 1.10 -10.76
CA LYS A 263 17.52 1.02 -12.18
C LYS A 263 17.73 2.35 -12.88
N GLU A 264 17.35 3.44 -12.23
CA GLU A 264 17.45 4.80 -12.74
C GLU A 264 17.57 5.80 -11.58
N VAL A 265 18.23 6.93 -11.86
CA VAL A 265 18.33 8.06 -10.93
C VAL A 265 17.79 9.30 -11.63
N VAL A 266 16.82 9.95 -11.00
CA VAL A 266 16.18 11.16 -11.54
C VAL A 266 17.18 12.31 -11.52
N PRO A 267 17.46 12.98 -12.66
CA PRO A 267 18.37 14.13 -12.69
C PRO A 267 17.94 15.25 -11.75
N GLY A 268 18.89 15.87 -11.05
CA GLY A 268 18.62 16.96 -10.11
C GLY A 268 17.93 16.54 -8.80
N SER A 269 17.79 15.24 -8.54
CA SER A 269 17.28 14.72 -7.27
C SER A 269 18.37 14.58 -6.20
N TRP A 270 17.96 14.42 -4.92
CA TRP A 270 18.89 14.11 -3.83
C TRP A 270 19.69 12.82 -4.06
N GLY A 271 19.09 11.82 -4.71
CA GLY A 271 19.81 10.61 -5.13
C GLY A 271 20.91 10.90 -6.16
N ALA A 272 20.64 11.77 -7.13
CA ALA A 272 21.65 12.20 -8.11
C ALA A 272 22.78 13.01 -7.45
N GLU A 273 22.43 13.95 -6.57
CA GLU A 273 23.38 14.78 -5.82
C GLU A 273 24.29 13.93 -4.91
N ALA A 274 23.73 12.87 -4.31
CA ALA A 274 24.49 11.89 -3.53
C ALA A 274 25.43 11.02 -4.39
N GLY A 275 25.30 11.07 -5.72
CA GLY A 275 26.15 10.36 -6.66
C GLY A 275 25.73 8.93 -6.97
N PHE A 276 24.47 8.55 -6.69
CA PHE A 276 23.92 7.26 -7.13
C PHE A 276 23.93 7.17 -8.66
N GLN A 277 24.08 5.95 -9.17
CA GLN A 277 24.09 5.65 -10.60
C GLN A 277 23.29 4.37 -10.87
N LYS A 278 22.80 4.26 -12.11
CA LYS A 278 22.21 3.01 -12.61
C LYS A 278 23.18 1.85 -12.40
N GLY A 279 22.66 0.74 -11.87
CA GLY A 279 23.41 -0.48 -11.59
C GLY A 279 24.07 -0.51 -10.20
N ASP A 280 23.93 0.54 -9.39
CA ASP A 280 24.36 0.47 -7.99
C ASP A 280 23.54 -0.56 -7.22
N GLU A 281 24.20 -1.54 -6.64
CA GLU A 281 23.60 -2.45 -5.67
C GLU A 281 23.73 -1.82 -4.28
N ILE A 282 22.63 -1.34 -3.71
CA ILE A 282 22.62 -0.79 -2.35
C ILE A 282 22.66 -1.95 -1.37
N GLN A 283 23.85 -2.20 -0.80
CA GLN A 283 24.07 -3.31 0.11
C GLN A 283 23.51 -3.01 1.49
N SER A 284 23.73 -1.79 1.97
CA SER A 284 23.14 -1.30 3.21
C SER A 284 22.77 0.17 3.12
N LEU A 285 21.74 0.56 3.86
CA LEU A 285 21.32 1.94 4.03
C LEU A 285 21.12 2.19 5.52
N ASP A 286 21.71 3.27 6.02
CA ASP A 286 21.78 3.59 7.45
C ASP A 286 22.29 2.41 8.30
N GLY A 287 23.36 1.77 7.83
CA GLY A 287 23.99 0.61 8.48
C GLY A 287 23.21 -0.72 8.38
N GLN A 288 22.00 -0.72 7.81
CA GLN A 288 21.15 -1.90 7.74
C GLN A 288 21.26 -2.60 6.39
N PRO A 289 21.49 -3.92 6.32
CA PRO A 289 21.49 -4.63 5.04
C PRO A 289 20.11 -4.60 4.38
N LEU A 290 20.05 -4.55 3.05
CA LEU A 290 18.79 -4.45 2.31
C LEU A 290 18.47 -5.71 1.52
N LEU A 291 17.24 -6.21 1.66
CA LEU A 291 16.73 -7.35 0.91
C LEU A 291 15.74 -6.94 -0.18
N SER A 292 15.15 -5.75 -0.10
CA SER A 292 14.19 -5.26 -1.09
C SER A 292 13.98 -3.75 -0.99
N MET A 293 13.13 -3.23 -1.89
CA MET A 293 12.62 -1.87 -1.83
C MET A 293 11.88 -1.53 -0.52
N ALA A 294 11.18 -2.50 0.08
CA ALA A 294 10.47 -2.28 1.34
C ALA A 294 11.45 -2.01 2.51
N ASP A 295 12.69 -2.52 2.45
CA ASP A 295 13.72 -2.14 3.42
C ASP A 295 14.22 -0.71 3.19
N VAL A 296 14.28 -0.24 1.95
CA VAL A 296 14.61 1.17 1.66
C VAL A 296 13.51 2.08 2.23
N GLN A 297 12.24 1.76 2.00
CA GLN A 297 11.12 2.50 2.58
C GLN A 297 11.11 2.45 4.10
N TRP A 298 11.54 1.33 4.70
CA TRP A 298 11.73 1.24 6.14
C TRP A 298 12.74 2.26 6.65
N VAL A 299 13.93 2.32 6.04
CA VAL A 299 14.95 3.30 6.43
C VAL A 299 14.43 4.72 6.23
N LEU A 300 13.82 5.01 5.08
CA LEU A 300 13.20 6.32 4.80
C LEU A 300 12.09 6.67 5.81
N GLN A 301 11.32 5.68 6.27
CA GLN A 301 10.32 5.88 7.32
C GLN A 301 10.94 6.23 8.68
N GLN A 302 12.16 5.75 8.97
CA GLN A 302 12.87 6.10 10.21
C GLN A 302 13.64 7.43 10.09
N THR A 303 13.87 7.95 8.89
CA THR A 303 14.55 9.24 8.70
C THR A 303 13.64 10.41 9.08
N SER A 304 14.15 11.31 9.92
CA SER A 304 13.37 12.46 10.44
C SER A 304 12.83 13.35 9.32
N PRO A 305 11.61 13.93 9.47
CA PRO A 305 11.06 14.91 8.53
C PRO A 305 11.90 16.19 8.43
N GLU A 306 12.64 16.56 9.47
CA GLU A 306 13.58 17.68 9.50
C GLU A 306 14.81 17.46 8.61
N GLY A 307 14.98 16.24 8.08
CA GLY A 307 16.06 15.86 7.19
C GLY A 307 17.23 15.21 7.92
N GLY A 308 18.36 15.08 7.22
CA GLY A 308 19.56 14.45 7.75
C GLY A 308 20.38 13.74 6.68
N VAL A 309 21.44 13.07 7.12
CA VAL A 309 22.31 12.28 6.24
C VAL A 309 22.02 10.80 6.43
N VAL A 310 21.59 10.14 5.35
CA VAL A 310 21.42 8.69 5.30
C VAL A 310 22.63 8.10 4.56
N VAL A 311 23.41 7.26 5.22
CA VAL A 311 24.62 6.67 4.65
C VAL A 311 24.27 5.40 3.87
N ALA A 312 24.65 5.34 2.60
CA ALA A 312 24.47 4.18 1.74
C ALA A 312 25.81 3.51 1.44
N LYS A 313 25.90 2.20 1.66
CA LYS A 313 27.01 1.37 1.18
C LYS A 313 26.55 0.66 -0.07
N ILE A 314 27.20 0.95 -1.20
CA ILE A 314 26.86 0.41 -2.50
C ILE A 314 27.98 -0.47 -3.04
N ARG A 315 27.63 -1.39 -3.94
CA ARG A 315 28.57 -2.05 -4.85
C ARG A 315 28.39 -1.47 -6.25
N ARG A 316 29.47 -0.91 -6.81
CA ARG A 316 29.53 -0.37 -8.17
C ARG A 316 30.73 -0.97 -8.89
N SER A 317 30.49 -1.67 -10.00
CA SER A 317 31.55 -2.33 -10.78
C SER A 317 32.46 -3.22 -9.92
N GLY A 318 31.85 -4.00 -9.03
CA GLY A 318 32.54 -4.91 -8.09
C GLY A 318 33.15 -4.24 -6.85
N ASN A 319 33.29 -2.91 -6.82
CA ASN A 319 33.90 -2.18 -5.71
C ASN A 319 32.85 -1.66 -4.74
N THR A 320 33.16 -1.71 -3.44
CA THR A 320 32.34 -1.11 -2.39
C THR A 320 32.60 0.39 -2.33
N ARG A 321 31.54 1.19 -2.24
CA ARG A 321 31.61 2.65 -2.03
C ARG A 321 30.60 3.09 -0.98
N GLU A 322 30.89 4.20 -0.33
CA GLU A 322 29.95 4.88 0.56
C GLU A 322 29.44 6.15 -0.14
N LEU A 323 28.13 6.34 -0.14
CA LEU A 323 27.46 7.57 -0.59
C LEU A 323 26.71 8.18 0.60
N LYS A 324 26.63 9.51 0.62
CA LYS A 324 25.90 10.26 1.66
C LYS A 324 24.69 10.93 1.03
N LEU A 325 23.51 10.37 1.29
CA LEU A 325 22.24 10.96 0.86
C LEU A 325 21.84 12.04 1.87
N THR A 326 21.94 13.31 1.47
CA THR A 326 21.54 14.44 2.31
C THR A 326 20.11 14.85 1.98
N LEU A 327 19.21 14.72 2.94
CA LEU A 327 17.80 15.06 2.79
C LEU A 327 17.50 16.37 3.55
N PRO A 328 16.82 17.35 2.93
CA PRO A 328 16.45 18.61 3.60
C PRO A 328 15.19 18.45 4.46
N ALA A 329 14.87 19.47 5.27
CA ALA A 329 13.59 19.51 5.97
C ALA A 329 12.40 19.46 5.00
N GLY A 330 11.38 18.67 5.34
CA GLY A 330 10.19 18.46 4.52
C GLY A 330 10.42 17.57 3.29
N TRP A 331 11.55 16.85 3.20
CA TRP A 331 11.86 16.00 2.04
C TRP A 331 10.75 14.97 1.72
N ARG A 332 10.04 14.49 2.74
CA ARG A 332 8.93 13.51 2.62
C ARG A 332 7.80 14.01 1.72
N ARG A 333 7.60 15.33 1.70
CA ARG A 333 6.55 16.01 0.92
C ARG A 333 6.76 15.84 -0.59
N ALA A 334 7.94 15.42 -1.05
CA ALA A 334 8.16 15.08 -2.45
C ALA A 334 7.30 13.89 -2.91
N GLY A 335 6.92 12.98 -2.00
CA GLY A 335 6.02 11.86 -2.31
C GLY A 335 4.60 12.32 -2.64
N ASP A 336 3.91 11.55 -3.48
CA ASP A 336 2.46 11.69 -3.69
C ASP A 336 1.71 10.57 -2.99
N ILE A 337 0.73 10.94 -2.16
CA ILE A 337 -0.09 10.03 -1.39
C ILE A 337 -1.55 10.02 -1.83
N SER A 338 -1.93 10.83 -2.83
CA SER A 338 -3.31 11.00 -3.33
C SER A 338 -4.00 9.69 -3.76
N TRP A 339 -3.21 8.74 -4.26
CA TRP A 339 -3.66 7.41 -4.72
C TRP A 339 -3.90 6.40 -3.59
N ARG A 340 -3.40 6.68 -2.38
CA ARG A 340 -3.42 5.75 -1.24
C ARG A 340 -4.80 5.61 -0.60
N ALA A 341 -5.01 4.52 0.16
CA ALA A 341 -6.24 4.29 0.92
C ALA A 341 -6.47 5.39 1.97
N SER A 342 -5.41 5.81 2.68
CA SER A 342 -5.42 6.89 3.68
C SER A 342 -5.95 8.22 3.13
N SER A 343 -5.75 8.51 1.84
CA SER A 343 -6.25 9.73 1.21
C SER A 343 -7.77 9.84 1.23
N TRP A 344 -8.52 8.75 1.40
CA TRP A 344 -9.95 8.86 1.66
C TRP A 344 -10.22 9.62 2.97
N GLY A 345 -9.56 9.24 4.06
CA GLY A 345 -9.66 9.95 5.34
C GLY A 345 -9.14 11.39 5.26
N PHE A 346 -8.04 11.64 4.57
CA PHE A 346 -7.52 13.01 4.39
C PHE A 346 -8.45 13.91 3.62
N ARG A 347 -9.13 13.40 2.57
CA ARG A 347 -10.16 14.15 1.86
C ARG A 347 -11.29 14.57 2.79
N ARG A 348 -11.76 13.68 3.67
CA ARG A 348 -12.73 14.05 4.72
C ARG A 348 -12.23 15.23 5.54
N MET A 349 -11.01 15.09 6.10
CA MET A 349 -10.44 16.04 7.06
C MET A 349 -10.14 17.41 6.45
N THR A 350 -9.64 17.46 5.21
CA THR A 350 -9.01 18.67 4.64
C THR A 350 -9.69 19.22 3.39
N THR A 351 -10.34 18.37 2.58
CA THR A 351 -11.03 18.79 1.36
C THR A 351 -12.55 18.65 1.47
N GLY A 352 -13.06 18.36 2.68
CA GLY A 352 -14.47 18.13 2.94
C GLY A 352 -15.09 17.01 2.10
N GLY A 353 -14.29 16.03 1.69
CA GLY A 353 -14.67 14.89 0.88
C GLY A 353 -14.60 15.10 -0.63
N MET A 354 -13.97 16.18 -1.11
CA MET A 354 -13.68 16.32 -2.54
C MET A 354 -12.63 15.30 -3.00
N TYR A 355 -12.86 14.69 -4.16
CA TYR A 355 -11.83 13.97 -4.89
C TYR A 355 -11.34 14.85 -6.05
N LEU A 356 -10.08 15.24 -5.96
CA LEU A 356 -9.46 16.17 -6.89
C LEU A 356 -8.56 15.45 -7.90
N LEU A 357 -8.53 15.94 -9.13
CA LEU A 357 -7.63 15.48 -10.18
C LEU A 357 -6.80 16.63 -10.75
N ASP A 358 -5.62 16.29 -11.25
CA ASP A 358 -4.86 17.17 -12.13
C ASP A 358 -5.67 17.45 -13.41
N LEU A 359 -5.49 18.65 -13.95
CA LEU A 359 -6.02 19.02 -15.27
C LEU A 359 -5.16 18.41 -16.37
N THR A 360 -5.77 18.09 -17.51
CA THR A 360 -4.98 17.81 -18.72
C THR A 360 -4.31 19.09 -19.23
N ASP A 361 -3.28 18.96 -20.07
CA ASP A 361 -2.61 20.12 -20.68
C ASP A 361 -3.61 20.98 -21.48
N GLU A 362 -4.58 20.36 -22.15
CA GLU A 362 -5.65 21.06 -22.88
C GLU A 362 -6.60 21.81 -21.95
N GLU A 363 -7.01 21.20 -20.84
CA GLU A 363 -7.82 21.88 -19.82
C GLU A 363 -7.04 23.07 -19.24
N ARG A 364 -5.76 22.87 -18.90
CA ARG A 364 -4.87 23.89 -18.32
C ARG A 364 -4.61 25.06 -19.27
N ALA A 365 -4.64 24.84 -20.58
CA ALA A 365 -4.42 25.87 -21.59
C ALA A 365 -5.55 26.92 -21.68
N SER A 366 -6.68 26.73 -20.98
CA SER A 366 -7.73 27.76 -20.92
C SER A 366 -7.18 29.07 -20.34
N PRO A 367 -7.42 30.23 -20.98
CA PRO A 367 -6.90 31.53 -20.50
C PRO A 367 -7.48 31.96 -19.15
N ARG A 368 -8.49 31.25 -18.64
CA ARG A 368 -9.12 31.50 -17.33
C ARG A 368 -8.42 30.75 -16.19
N ILE A 369 -7.67 29.70 -16.51
CA ILE A 369 -6.99 28.86 -15.53
C ILE A 369 -5.55 29.36 -15.40
N PRO A 370 -5.03 29.54 -14.17
CA PRO A 370 -3.63 29.90 -13.99
C PRO A 370 -2.71 28.89 -14.68
N SER A 371 -1.78 29.37 -15.53
CA SER A 371 -0.84 28.49 -16.25
C SER A 371 0.15 27.78 -15.32
N SER A 372 0.31 28.26 -14.09
CA SER A 372 1.11 27.66 -13.03
C SER A 372 0.39 27.74 -11.67
N GLY A 373 0.86 26.96 -10.69
CA GLY A 373 0.22 26.87 -9.37
C GLY A 373 -1.02 25.99 -9.32
N LEU A 374 -1.90 26.25 -8.36
CA LEU A 374 -3.02 25.40 -8.02
C LEU A 374 -4.10 25.45 -9.10
N ALA A 375 -4.41 24.29 -9.66
CA ALA A 375 -5.53 24.08 -10.56
C ALA A 375 -5.91 22.60 -10.52
N LEU A 376 -6.82 22.24 -9.60
CA LEU A 376 -7.28 20.86 -9.44
C LEU A 376 -8.78 20.77 -9.70
N LYS A 377 -9.18 19.83 -10.56
CA LYS A 377 -10.58 19.61 -10.91
C LYS A 377 -11.28 18.76 -9.87
N VAL A 378 -12.43 19.21 -9.40
CA VAL A 378 -13.31 18.44 -8.53
C VAL A 378 -13.99 17.35 -9.36
N LYS A 379 -13.46 16.13 -9.32
CA LYS A 379 -14.08 14.97 -9.98
C LYS A 379 -15.37 14.55 -9.29
N HIS A 380 -15.39 14.60 -7.97
CA HIS A 380 -16.53 14.22 -7.13
C HIS A 380 -16.50 14.97 -5.80
N VAL A 381 -17.69 15.23 -5.24
CA VAL A 381 -17.88 15.72 -3.88
C VAL A 381 -18.58 14.63 -3.08
N GLY A 382 -18.10 14.31 -1.88
CA GLY A 382 -18.74 13.30 -1.05
C GLY A 382 -20.21 13.63 -0.76
N GLU A 383 -21.04 12.60 -0.72
CA GLU A 383 -22.51 12.75 -0.68
C GLU A 383 -23.08 12.70 0.75
N TYR A 384 -22.45 11.93 1.65
CA TYR A 384 -23.00 11.59 2.96
C TYR A 384 -22.02 11.76 4.11
N GLY A 385 -22.56 11.88 5.33
CA GLY A 385 -21.78 11.95 6.57
C GLY A 385 -20.80 13.13 6.61
N ALA A 386 -19.64 12.90 7.23
CA ALA A 386 -18.55 13.87 7.31
C ALA A 386 -17.88 14.15 5.95
N HIS A 387 -17.97 13.22 4.99
CA HIS A 387 -17.50 13.44 3.62
C HIS A 387 -18.38 14.40 2.81
N ALA A 388 -19.56 14.78 3.30
CA ALA A 388 -20.44 15.72 2.60
C ALA A 388 -20.11 17.20 2.89
N ALA A 389 -19.04 17.49 3.62
CA ALA A 389 -18.74 18.84 4.11
C ALA A 389 -18.54 19.84 2.96
N ALA A 390 -17.79 19.49 1.92
CA ALA A 390 -17.61 20.33 0.74
C ALA A 390 -18.91 20.52 -0.03
N LYS A 391 -19.69 19.44 -0.24
CA LYS A 391 -21.01 19.54 -0.87
C LYS A 391 -21.92 20.52 -0.13
N LYS A 392 -21.98 20.43 1.21
CA LYS A 392 -22.76 21.35 2.06
C LYS A 392 -22.24 22.79 2.02
N ALA A 393 -20.94 22.96 1.83
CA ALA A 393 -20.30 24.27 1.65
C ALA A 393 -20.47 24.84 0.22
N GLY A 394 -21.14 24.12 -0.68
CA GLY A 394 -21.51 24.59 -2.01
C GLY A 394 -20.53 24.26 -3.12
N PHE A 395 -19.50 23.43 -2.86
CA PHE A 395 -18.60 22.90 -3.89
C PHE A 395 -19.35 21.93 -4.80
N GLN A 396 -18.98 21.91 -6.08
CA GLN A 396 -19.64 21.11 -7.10
C GLN A 396 -18.63 20.31 -7.92
N LYS A 397 -19.11 19.22 -8.52
CA LYS A 397 -18.38 18.53 -9.58
C LYS A 397 -18.01 19.53 -10.69
N ASP A 398 -16.82 19.36 -11.24
CA ASP A 398 -16.22 20.16 -12.31
C ASP A 398 -15.80 21.59 -11.91
N ASP A 399 -15.94 21.96 -10.63
CA ASP A 399 -15.22 23.12 -10.08
C ASP A 399 -13.70 22.92 -10.26
N ILE A 400 -12.97 24.00 -10.55
CA ILE A 400 -11.50 24.00 -10.56
C ILE A 400 -11.02 24.79 -9.35
N VAL A 401 -10.43 24.09 -8.38
CA VAL A 401 -9.82 24.70 -7.20
C VAL A 401 -8.55 25.44 -7.64
N VAL A 402 -8.51 26.75 -7.39
CA VAL A 402 -7.40 27.64 -7.79
C VAL A 402 -6.73 28.38 -6.63
N SER A 403 -7.34 28.36 -5.44
CA SER A 403 -6.73 28.81 -4.19
C SER A 403 -7.23 27.96 -3.03
N TYR A 404 -6.35 27.59 -2.11
CA TYR A 404 -6.68 26.83 -0.92
C TYR A 404 -6.04 27.52 0.29
N ASP A 405 -6.87 28.01 1.21
CA ASP A 405 -6.42 28.76 2.38
C ASP A 405 -5.57 30.00 2.02
N GLY A 406 -6.02 30.73 0.99
CA GLY A 406 -5.33 31.92 0.47
C GLY A 406 -4.03 31.65 -0.29
N ARG A 407 -3.66 30.38 -0.47
CA ARG A 407 -2.43 29.93 -1.14
C ARG A 407 -2.73 29.38 -2.53
N THR A 408 -1.86 29.66 -3.49
CA THR A 408 -2.04 29.33 -4.91
C THR A 408 -0.87 28.55 -5.51
N GLU A 409 0.18 28.30 -4.73
CA GLU A 409 1.42 27.66 -5.16
C GLU A 409 1.37 26.13 -5.14
N PHE A 410 0.37 25.54 -4.49
CA PHE A 410 0.18 24.10 -4.45
C PHE A 410 -0.03 23.55 -5.86
N THR A 411 0.40 22.32 -6.10
CA THR A 411 0.24 21.69 -7.42
C THR A 411 -0.48 20.36 -7.35
N ARG A 412 -0.50 19.70 -6.18
CA ARG A 412 -1.05 18.36 -6.00
C ARG A 412 -2.10 18.32 -4.89
N GLU A 413 -3.01 17.35 -4.96
CA GLU A 413 -3.96 17.09 -3.88
C GLU A 413 -3.25 16.78 -2.55
N SER A 414 -2.12 16.07 -2.62
CA SER A 414 -1.26 15.77 -1.45
C SER A 414 -0.72 17.03 -0.76
N ASP A 415 -0.51 18.13 -1.48
CA ASP A 415 -0.07 19.40 -0.88
C ASP A 415 -1.19 20.01 -0.03
N LEU A 416 -2.45 19.86 -0.48
CA LEU A 416 -3.62 20.33 0.27
C LEU A 416 -3.81 19.51 1.55
N PHE A 417 -3.58 18.19 1.48
CA PHE A 417 -3.61 17.33 2.66
C PHE A 417 -2.54 17.73 3.66
N GLN A 418 -1.29 17.91 3.20
CA GLN A 418 -0.18 18.34 4.05
C GLN A 418 -0.48 19.68 4.72
N HIS A 419 -0.90 20.69 3.95
CA HIS A 419 -1.21 22.00 4.48
C HIS A 419 -2.36 21.93 5.49
N GLY A 420 -3.50 21.35 5.10
CA GLY A 420 -4.70 21.27 5.93
C GLY A 420 -4.49 20.51 7.25
N LEU A 421 -3.75 19.40 7.23
CA LEU A 421 -3.53 18.58 8.43
C LEU A 421 -2.49 19.17 9.39
N THR A 422 -1.53 19.95 8.88
CA THR A 422 -0.45 20.53 9.72
C THR A 422 -0.80 21.91 10.27
N THR A 423 -1.60 22.68 9.54
CA THR A 423 -1.89 24.09 9.90
C THR A 423 -3.25 24.28 10.57
N HIS A 424 -4.21 23.38 10.37
CA HIS A 424 -5.59 23.54 10.86
C HIS A 424 -6.06 22.41 11.76
N ARG A 425 -7.03 22.70 12.61
CA ARG A 425 -7.70 21.81 13.57
C ARG A 425 -9.13 21.49 13.14
N PRO A 426 -9.75 20.44 13.71
CA PRO A 426 -11.17 20.19 13.48
C PRO A 426 -12.00 21.42 13.86
N GLY A 427 -12.93 21.81 13.00
CA GLY A 427 -13.80 22.98 13.21
C GLY A 427 -13.32 24.28 12.57
N ASP A 428 -12.01 24.40 12.25
CA ASP A 428 -11.48 25.55 11.50
C ASP A 428 -12.17 25.67 10.14
N ARG A 429 -12.26 26.88 9.62
CA ARG A 429 -12.83 27.16 8.29
C ARG A 429 -11.82 27.93 7.46
N ILE A 430 -11.55 27.42 6.27
CA ILE A 430 -10.64 28.05 5.32
C ILE A 430 -11.41 28.53 4.10
N ALA A 431 -10.94 29.63 3.51
CA ALA A 431 -11.41 30.07 2.22
C ALA A 431 -10.77 29.23 1.11
N VAL A 432 -11.58 28.72 0.19
CA VAL A 432 -11.12 28.04 -1.03
C VAL A 432 -11.77 28.73 -2.22
N GLU A 433 -10.97 29.08 -3.21
CA GLU A 433 -11.48 29.69 -4.43
C GLU A 433 -11.57 28.67 -5.55
N VAL A 434 -12.71 28.68 -6.24
CA VAL A 434 -12.98 27.80 -7.37
C VAL A 434 -13.40 28.58 -8.60
N LEU A 435 -13.06 28.06 -9.78
CA LEU A 435 -13.65 28.45 -11.05
C LEU A 435 -14.83 27.51 -11.36
N ARG A 436 -16.01 28.09 -11.58
CA ARG A 436 -17.24 27.39 -11.95
C ARG A 436 -17.82 28.03 -13.20
N GLY A 437 -17.58 27.40 -14.36
CA GLY A 437 -17.87 28.04 -15.64
C GLY A 437 -17.11 29.36 -15.77
N ASP A 438 -17.83 30.46 -15.94
CA ASP A 438 -17.24 31.81 -16.04
C ASP A 438 -17.07 32.54 -14.70
N LYS A 439 -17.48 31.92 -13.58
CA LYS A 439 -17.49 32.56 -12.27
C LYS A 439 -16.30 32.10 -11.43
N ARG A 440 -15.66 33.06 -10.74
CA ARG A 440 -14.78 32.79 -9.61
C ARG A 440 -15.58 32.92 -8.32
N LEU A 441 -15.58 31.88 -7.50
CA LEU A 441 -16.33 31.81 -6.24
C LEU A 441 -15.37 31.54 -5.10
N THR A 442 -15.56 32.22 -3.97
CA THR A 442 -14.87 31.91 -2.71
C THR A 442 -15.85 31.18 -1.80
N LEU A 443 -15.53 29.93 -1.43
CA LEU A 443 -16.34 29.07 -0.59
C LEU A 443 -15.62 28.80 0.74
N GLN A 444 -16.39 28.60 1.80
CA GLN A 444 -15.86 28.37 3.16
C GLN A 444 -15.89 26.88 3.50
N LEU A 445 -14.72 26.25 3.50
CA LEU A 445 -14.56 24.81 3.72
C LEU A 445 -14.24 24.52 5.20
N PRO A 446 -15.08 23.76 5.93
CA PRO A 446 -14.78 23.37 7.30
C PRO A 446 -13.82 22.16 7.35
N MET A 447 -12.77 22.27 8.15
CA MET A 447 -11.85 21.18 8.44
C MET A 447 -12.54 20.16 9.36
N GLN A 448 -12.59 18.90 8.93
CA GLN A 448 -13.30 17.83 9.65
C GLN A 448 -12.40 17.12 10.67
N GLU A 449 -13.04 16.44 11.62
CA GLU A 449 -12.44 15.40 12.47
C GLU A 449 -12.02 14.16 11.67
#